data_AF-T0L1N6-F1
#
_entry.id   AF-T0L1N6-F1
#
_cell.length_a   1.000
_cell.length_b   1.000
_cell.length_c   1.000
_cell.angle_alpha   90.00
_cell.angle_beta   90.00
_cell.angle_gamma   90.00
#
_symmetry.space_group_name_H-M   'P 1'
#
loop_
_entity.id
_entity.type
_entity.pdbx_description
1 polymer ?
#
loop_
_entity_poly.entity_id
_entity_poly.type
_entity_poly.pdbx_seq_one_letter_code
_entity_poly.pdbx_strand_id
1 'polypeptide(L)'
;MADYFSDGKKLIGIEYDDIPTINDTIDGMRVLSSDKRAEDENAMFLLEPNGNISCFVFDEIFIVGRVSGFENLVDAIEAWKNQEI
;
A
#
# COMPACT_ATOMS: atom_id res chain seq x y z
N MET A 1 -7.90 13.31 3.55
CA MET A 1 -6.86 13.10 2.52
C MET A 1 -5.58 13.62 3.09
N ALA A 2 -4.76 12.71 3.60
CA ALA A 2 -3.45 12.96 4.13
C ALA A 2 -2.38 12.52 3.11
N ASP A 3 -1.22 13.16 3.18
CA ASP A 3 -0.06 12.82 2.37
C ASP A 3 1.01 12.20 3.27
N TYR A 4 1.32 10.95 3.00
CA TYR A 4 2.32 10.15 3.70
C TYR A 4 3.58 10.03 2.86
N PHE A 5 4.71 9.98 3.56
CA PHE A 5 6.03 9.81 2.96
C PHE A 5 6.70 8.58 3.56
N SER A 6 7.43 7.83 2.74
CA SER A 6 8.25 6.71 3.19
C SER A 6 9.74 6.97 2.97
N ASP A 7 10.57 6.30 3.77
CA ASP A 7 12.02 6.20 3.53
C ASP A 7 12.38 4.98 2.67
N GLY A 8 11.38 4.33 2.05
CA GLY A 8 11.49 3.07 1.34
C GLY A 8 11.47 1.81 2.23
N LYS A 9 11.46 1.97 3.56
CA LYS A 9 11.32 0.87 4.54
C LYS A 9 10.13 1.05 5.46
N LYS A 10 9.72 2.29 5.72
CA LYS A 10 8.58 2.62 6.57
C LYS A 10 8.04 4.00 6.24
N LEU A 11 6.83 4.29 6.71
CA LEU A 11 6.31 5.64 6.75
C LEU A 11 7.07 6.48 7.79
N ILE A 12 7.29 7.75 7.48
CA ILE A 12 8.04 8.68 8.33
C ILE A 12 7.16 9.85 8.79
N GLY A 13 7.44 10.34 10.00
CA GLY A 13 6.73 11.50 10.56
C GLY A 13 5.30 11.21 11.01
N ILE A 14 4.96 9.94 11.24
CA ILE A 14 3.64 9.50 11.71
C ILE A 14 3.77 8.62 12.96
N GLU A 15 2.66 8.43 13.68
CA GLU A 15 2.56 7.50 14.80
C GLU A 15 2.45 6.04 14.30
N TYR A 16 2.80 5.06 15.13
CA TYR A 16 2.79 3.64 14.76
C TYR A 16 1.40 3.13 14.38
N ASP A 17 0.37 3.75 14.96
CA ASP A 17 -1.03 3.35 14.83
C ASP A 17 -1.73 4.04 13.63
N ASP A 18 -1.00 4.91 12.91
CA ASP A 18 -1.55 5.77 11.87
C ASP A 18 -1.50 5.05 10.51
N ILE A 19 -2.64 4.49 10.11
CA ILE A 19 -2.76 3.66 8.91
C ILE A 19 -3.35 4.50 7.76
N PRO A 20 -2.67 4.58 6.59
CA PRO A 20 -3.22 5.26 5.42
C PRO A 20 -4.58 4.67 5.01
N THR A 21 -5.49 5.53 4.56
CA THR A 21 -6.85 5.12 4.17
C THR A 21 -7.12 5.39 2.70
N ILE A 22 -8.23 4.88 2.18
CA ILE A 22 -8.63 5.08 0.79
C ILE A 22 -8.71 6.58 0.46
N ASN A 23 -8.15 6.95 -0.69
CA ASN A 23 -7.91 8.31 -1.19
C ASN A 23 -6.71 9.05 -0.60
N ASP A 24 -6.09 8.60 0.48
CA ASP A 24 -4.83 9.19 0.94
C ASP A 24 -3.70 8.92 -0.07
N THR A 25 -2.58 9.64 0.08
CA THR A 25 -1.43 9.51 -0.82
C THR A 25 -0.23 8.96 -0.06
N ILE A 26 0.50 8.00 -0.63
CA ILE A 26 1.79 7.52 -0.12
C ILE A 26 2.83 7.74 -1.21
N ASP A 27 3.86 8.55 -0.95
CA ASP A 27 4.93 8.86 -1.91
C ASP A 27 4.41 9.35 -3.28
N GLY A 28 3.31 10.11 -3.27
CA GLY A 28 2.65 10.60 -4.49
C GLY A 28 1.74 9.59 -5.20
N MET A 29 1.55 8.39 -4.64
CA MET A 29 0.63 7.36 -5.16
C MET A 29 -0.65 7.32 -4.33
N ARG A 30 -1.81 7.30 -5.00
CA ARG A 30 -3.12 7.36 -4.31
C ARG A 30 -3.59 5.98 -3.86
N VAL A 31 -3.98 5.82 -2.60
CA VAL A 31 -4.60 4.59 -2.09
C VAL A 31 -5.98 4.39 -2.73
N LEU A 32 -6.13 3.30 -3.48
CA LEU A 32 -7.38 2.90 -4.12
C LEU A 32 -8.18 1.93 -3.25
N SER A 33 -7.48 1.03 -2.57
CA SER A 33 -8.08 -0.02 -1.75
C SER A 33 -7.08 -0.50 -0.71
N SER A 34 -7.58 -1.18 0.31
CA SER A 34 -6.79 -1.81 1.36
C SER A 34 -7.39 -3.17 1.73
N ASP A 35 -6.57 -4.15 2.07
CA ASP A 35 -7.01 -5.46 2.52
C ASP A 35 -6.12 -5.98 3.66
N LYS A 36 -6.73 -6.59 4.68
CA LYS A 36 -6.00 -7.14 5.83
C LYS A 36 -5.98 -8.66 5.76
N ARG A 37 -4.79 -9.26 5.87
CA ARG A 37 -4.61 -10.73 5.91
C ARG A 37 -4.36 -11.25 7.33
N ALA A 38 -3.75 -10.43 8.20
CA ALA A 38 -3.51 -10.74 9.62
C ALA A 38 -3.92 -9.54 10.50
N GLU A 39 -3.73 -9.65 11.83
CA GLU A 39 -3.98 -8.53 12.75
C GLU A 39 -3.16 -7.30 12.38
N ASP A 40 -1.89 -7.52 11.97
CA ASP A 40 -0.92 -6.44 11.77
C ASP A 40 -0.49 -6.27 10.29
N GLU A 41 -0.79 -7.23 9.40
CA GLU A 41 -0.46 -7.12 7.97
C GLU A 41 -1.60 -6.51 7.13
N ASN A 42 -1.32 -5.35 6.53
CA ASN A 42 -2.26 -4.61 5.69
C ASN A 42 -1.66 -4.34 4.30
N ALA A 43 -2.32 -4.82 3.26
CA ALA A 43 -1.99 -4.51 1.88
C ALA A 43 -2.67 -3.22 1.43
N MET A 44 -1.91 -2.29 0.88
CA MET A 44 -2.36 -1.03 0.29
C MET A 44 -2.18 -1.08 -1.23
N PHE A 45 -3.27 -0.92 -1.95
CA PHE A 45 -3.27 -0.87 -3.41
C PHE A 45 -3.23 0.60 -3.85
N LEU A 46 -2.14 0.98 -4.49
CA LEU A 46 -1.74 2.36 -4.76
C LEU A 46 -1.75 2.61 -6.27
N LEU A 47 -2.39 3.70 -6.70
CA LEU A 47 -2.33 4.18 -8.07
C LEU A 47 -1.05 4.99 -8.29
N GLU A 48 -0.20 4.51 -9.18
CA GLU A 48 1.00 5.22 -9.62
C GLU A 48 0.65 6.37 -10.57
N PRO A 49 1.51 7.41 -10.67
CA PRO A 49 1.31 8.52 -11.61
C PRO A 49 1.25 8.11 -13.08
N ASN A 50 1.84 6.96 -13.43
CA ASN A 50 1.84 6.39 -14.78
C ASN A 50 0.54 5.61 -15.11
N GLY A 51 -0.37 5.44 -14.14
CA GLY A 51 -1.62 4.70 -14.30
C GLY A 51 -1.57 3.23 -13.87
N ASN A 52 -0.39 2.69 -13.55
CA ASN A 52 -0.24 1.33 -13.02
C ASN A 52 -0.61 1.29 -11.53
N ILE A 53 -0.69 0.08 -11.00
CA ILE A 53 -0.97 -0.17 -9.59
C ILE A 53 0.22 -0.84 -8.92
N SER A 54 0.49 -0.37 -7.71
CA SER A 54 1.45 -0.94 -6.78
C SER A 54 0.71 -1.54 -5.59
N CYS A 55 1.21 -2.64 -5.03
CA CYS A 55 0.76 -3.21 -3.77
C CYS A 55 1.88 -3.06 -2.74
N PHE A 56 1.61 -2.36 -1.64
CA PHE A 56 2.52 -2.21 -0.52
C PHE A 56 1.94 -2.99 0.67
N VAL A 57 2.73 -3.89 1.24
CA VAL A 57 2.35 -4.63 2.45
C VAL A 57 2.99 -3.93 3.64
N PHE A 58 2.13 -3.51 4.56
CA PHE A 58 2.53 -2.85 5.80
C PHE A 58 2.32 -3.77 6.99
N ASP A 59 3.33 -3.79 7.87
CA ASP A 59 3.22 -4.22 9.26
C ASP A 59 3.31 -2.94 10.12
N GLU A 60 2.18 -2.50 10.67
CA GLU A 60 2.01 -1.14 11.22
C GLU A 60 2.43 -0.05 10.19
N ILE A 61 3.53 0.67 10.44
CA ILE A 61 4.10 1.69 9.56
C ILE A 61 5.24 1.14 8.69
N PHE A 62 5.68 -0.09 8.90
CA PHE A 62 6.81 -0.70 8.22
C PHE A 62 6.37 -1.34 6.90
N ILE A 63 7.09 -1.04 5.82
CA ILE A 63 6.89 -1.68 4.52
C ILE A 63 7.64 -3.02 4.54
N VAL A 64 6.90 -4.12 4.63
CA VAL A 64 7.43 -5.48 4.65
C VAL A 64 7.40 -6.17 3.28
N GLY A 65 6.58 -5.65 2.36
CA GLY A 65 6.49 -6.14 0.99
C GLY A 65 6.11 -5.04 0.01
N ARG A 66 6.61 -5.12 -1.23
CA ARG A 66 6.24 -4.21 -2.32
C ARG A 66 6.32 -4.91 -3.66
N VAL A 67 5.24 -4.81 -4.43
CA VAL A 67 5.20 -5.21 -5.85
C VAL A 67 4.56 -4.08 -6.65
N SER A 68 5.13 -3.74 -7.81
CA SER A 68 4.69 -2.63 -8.65
C SER A 68 4.47 -3.06 -10.09
N GLY A 69 3.63 -2.34 -10.83
CA GLY A 69 3.44 -2.56 -12.26
C GLY A 69 2.24 -3.43 -12.64
N PHE A 70 1.25 -3.58 -11.77
CA PHE A 70 -0.02 -4.20 -12.14
C PHE A 70 -0.78 -3.29 -13.11
N GLU A 71 -1.38 -3.87 -14.15
CA GLU A 71 -2.16 -3.12 -15.15
C GLU A 71 -3.49 -2.62 -14.58
N ASN A 72 -4.09 -3.37 -13.65
CA ASN A 72 -5.37 -3.03 -13.04
C ASN A 72 -5.48 -3.54 -11.59
N LEU A 73 -6.52 -3.05 -10.89
CA LEU A 73 -6.67 -3.28 -9.44
C LEU A 73 -7.04 -4.74 -9.13
N VAL A 74 -7.75 -5.38 -10.04
CA VAL A 74 -8.18 -6.77 -9.88
C VAL A 74 -6.96 -7.68 -9.87
N ASP A 75 -6.03 -7.51 -10.82
CA ASP A 75 -4.80 -8.30 -10.90
C ASP A 75 -3.96 -8.18 -9.62
N ALA A 76 -3.82 -6.95 -9.09
CA ALA A 76 -3.08 -6.71 -7.86
C ALA A 76 -3.74 -7.40 -6.65
N ILE A 77 -5.07 -7.33 -6.56
CA ILE A 77 -5.85 -8.00 -5.49
C ILE A 77 -5.77 -9.52 -5.61
N GLU A 78 -5.79 -10.07 -6.82
CA GLU A 78 -5.66 -11.51 -7.05
C GLU A 78 -4.27 -12.02 -6.66
N ALA A 79 -3.20 -11.32 -7.03
CA ALA A 79 -1.84 -11.65 -6.61
C ALA A 79 -1.69 -11.63 -5.08
N TRP A 80 -2.29 -10.62 -4.42
CA TRP A 80 -2.37 -10.59 -2.96
C TRP A 80 -3.18 -11.78 -2.41
N LYS A 81 -4.33 -12.14 -2.97
CA LYS A 81 -5.10 -13.29 -2.47
C LYS A 81 -4.39 -14.64 -2.67
N ASN A 82 -3.58 -14.76 -3.72
CA ASN A 82 -2.85 -15.96 -4.06
C ASN A 82 -1.51 -16.13 -3.31
N GLN A 83 -1.18 -15.22 -2.37
CA GLN A 83 0.09 -15.24 -1.63
C GLN A 83 1.33 -15.09 -2.52
N GLU A 84 1.20 -14.38 -3.65
CA GLU A 84 2.32 -14.05 -4.54
C GLU A 84 3.01 -12.74 -4.13
N ILE A 85 2.52 -12.12 -3.05
CA ILE A 85 3.01 -10.91 -2.40
C ILE A 85 3.07 -11.15 -0.89
#